data_AF-A0A1I3DUK8-F1
#
_entry.id   AF-A0A1I3DUK8-F1
#
_cell.length_a   1.000
_cell.length_b   1.000
_cell.length_c   1.000
_cell.angle_alpha   90.00
_cell.angle_beta   90.00
_cell.angle_gamma   90.00
#
_symmetry.space_group_name_H-M   'P 1'
#
loop_
_entity.id
_entity.type
_entity.pdbx_description
1 polymer ?
#
loop_
_entity_poly.entity_id
_entity_poly.type
_entity_poly.pdbx_seq_one_letter_code
_entity_poly.pdbx_strand_id
1 'polypeptide(L)'
;MQTSPQNIKEAKNPYPKFFLMLTVSFIVMYIVMYLNTYELDHVYFSLTRFYMTCLMIACMALVMLAFMLKMYQNKKHNVSIIVGSLILFFGSLFLVRTQSPVIGDILWMKGMIPHHSIAILTSERADIKDPEVKKLANSIISAQKKEILEMKAIIKRLENEK
;
A
#
# COMPACT_ATOMS: atom_id res chain seq x y z
N MET A 1 -36.69 -48.62 5.73
CA MET A 1 -36.10 -47.49 4.97
C MET A 1 -35.72 -46.40 5.96
N GLN A 2 -34.43 -46.27 6.29
CA GLN A 2 -33.93 -45.17 7.12
C GLN A 2 -33.82 -43.92 6.26
N THR A 3 -34.52 -42.86 6.65
CA THR A 3 -34.34 -41.52 6.08
C THR A 3 -33.04 -40.93 6.63
N SER A 4 -32.05 -40.73 5.78
CA SER A 4 -30.83 -40.01 6.14
C SER A 4 -31.17 -38.55 6.49
N PRO A 5 -30.57 -37.96 7.54
CA PRO A 5 -30.76 -36.55 7.83
C PRO A 5 -30.20 -35.71 6.68
N GLN A 6 -31.04 -34.88 6.07
CA GLN A 6 -30.60 -33.84 5.15
C GLN A 6 -29.63 -32.94 5.92
N ASN A 7 -28.35 -33.05 5.57
CA ASN A 7 -27.30 -32.17 6.05
C ASN A 7 -27.56 -30.80 5.40
N ILE A 8 -28.39 -29.98 6.05
CA ILE A 8 -28.65 -28.60 5.65
C ILE A 8 -27.30 -27.89 5.76
N LYS A 9 -26.57 -27.80 4.65
CA LYS A 9 -25.44 -26.88 4.55
C LYS A 9 -26.00 -25.50 4.86
N GLU A 10 -25.78 -25.01 6.08
CA GLU A 10 -26.01 -23.61 6.41
C GLU A 10 -25.39 -22.78 5.29
N ALA A 11 -26.21 -21.95 4.63
CA ALA A 11 -25.74 -20.99 3.65
C ALA A 11 -24.84 -19.99 4.38
N LYS A 12 -23.56 -20.34 4.48
CA LYS A 12 -22.58 -19.61 5.28
C LYS A 12 -22.54 -18.16 4.81
N ASN A 13 -22.80 -17.23 5.72
CA ASN A 13 -22.81 -15.79 5.43
C ASN A 13 -21.53 -15.43 4.63
N PRO A 14 -21.64 -14.88 3.41
CA PRO A 14 -20.48 -14.60 2.56
C PRO A 14 -19.70 -13.35 2.97
N TYR A 15 -20.27 -12.46 3.79
CA TYR A 15 -19.66 -11.19 4.18
C TYR A 15 -18.41 -11.33 5.07
N PRO A 16 -18.36 -12.22 6.10
CA PRO A 16 -17.12 -12.45 6.86
C PRO A 16 -15.93 -12.85 5.99
N LYS A 17 -16.16 -13.71 4.98
CA LYS A 17 -15.09 -14.09 4.04
C LYS A 17 -14.64 -12.90 3.19
N PHE A 18 -15.58 -12.05 2.76
CA PHE A 18 -15.25 -10.83 2.03
C PHE A 18 -14.32 -9.92 2.84
N PHE A 19 -14.67 -9.62 4.10
CA PHE A 19 -13.83 -8.80 4.95
C PHE A 19 -12.48 -9.46 5.28
N LEU A 20 -12.46 -10.77 5.51
CA LEU A 20 -11.22 -11.51 5.71
C LEU A 20 -10.30 -11.38 4.49
N MET A 21 -10.84 -11.54 3.27
CA MET A 21 -10.08 -11.36 2.05
C MET A 21 -9.51 -9.94 1.94
N LEU A 22 -10.32 -8.90 2.19
CA LEU A 22 -9.84 -7.51 2.17
C LEU A 22 -8.71 -7.27 3.17
N THR A 23 -8.83 -7.77 4.41
CA THR A 23 -7.82 -7.60 5.45
C THR A 23 -6.52 -8.33 5.10
N VAL A 24 -6.60 -9.58 4.63
CA VAL A 24 -5.41 -10.33 4.21
C VAL A 24 -4.75 -9.64 3.01
N SER A 25 -5.53 -9.23 2.01
CA SER A 25 -5.04 -8.49 0.86
C SER A 25 -4.38 -7.17 1.26
N PHE A 26 -4.94 -6.44 2.23
CA PHE A 26 -4.31 -5.22 2.76
C PHE A 26 -2.89 -5.50 3.28
N ILE A 27 -2.74 -6.51 4.14
CA ILE A 27 -1.45 -6.88 4.74
C ILE A 27 -0.46 -7.31 3.65
N VAL A 28 -0.89 -8.20 2.76
CA VAL A 28 -0.05 -8.72 1.67
C VAL A 28 0.38 -7.59 0.74
N MET A 29 -0.55 -6.75 0.29
CA MET A 29 -0.24 -5.64 -0.61
C MET A 29 0.72 -4.65 0.04
N TYR A 30 0.50 -4.29 1.30
CA TYR A 30 1.39 -3.39 2.03
C TYR A 30 2.81 -3.95 2.12
N ILE A 31 2.98 -5.24 2.39
CA ILE A 31 4.30 -5.89 2.44
C ILE A 31 4.93 -5.95 1.04
N VAL A 32 4.17 -6.37 0.03
CA VAL A 32 4.65 -6.52 -1.36
C VAL A 32 5.17 -5.19 -1.93
N MET A 33 4.60 -4.05 -1.51
CA MET A 33 5.10 -2.72 -1.88
C MET A 33 6.56 -2.46 -1.50
N TYR A 34 7.15 -3.19 -0.54
CA TYR A 34 8.56 -3.05 -0.16
C TYR A 34 9.51 -3.97 -0.93
N LEU A 35 9.01 -4.95 -1.69
CA LEU A 35 9.85 -5.93 -2.40
C LEU A 35 10.66 -5.33 -3.55
N ASN A 36 10.34 -4.09 -3.96
CA ASN A 36 11.10 -3.33 -4.95
C ASN A 36 12.10 -2.34 -4.32
N THR A 37 12.37 -2.44 -3.03
CA THR A 37 13.42 -1.67 -2.36
C THR A 37 14.79 -2.24 -2.72
N TYR A 38 15.75 -1.41 -3.13
CA TYR A 38 17.09 -1.84 -3.56
C TYR A 38 17.89 -2.56 -2.45
N GLU A 39 17.88 -2.02 -1.23
CA GLU A 39 18.55 -2.60 -0.05
C GLU A 39 17.55 -2.77 1.10
N LEU A 40 17.73 -3.83 1.90
CA LEU A 40 16.87 -4.10 3.06
C LEU A 40 16.95 -2.98 4.12
N ASP A 41 18.11 -2.34 4.26
CA ASP A 41 18.33 -1.20 5.16
C ASP A 41 17.64 0.10 4.67
N HIS A 42 16.93 0.06 3.54
CA HIS A 42 16.09 1.16 3.06
C HIS A 42 14.59 0.94 3.36
N VAL A 43 14.24 -0.14 4.07
CA VAL A 43 12.85 -0.44 4.45
C VAL A 43 12.47 0.34 5.71
N TYR A 44 11.69 1.41 5.51
CA TYR A 44 11.14 2.23 6.58
C TYR A 44 9.62 2.29 6.48
N PHE A 45 8.95 2.36 7.62
CA PHE A 45 7.50 2.59 7.65
C PHE A 45 7.15 3.91 6.96
N SER A 46 6.16 3.88 6.06
CA SER A 46 5.69 5.04 5.31
C SER A 46 4.18 5.21 5.45
N LEU A 47 3.76 6.31 6.06
CA LEU A 47 2.35 6.64 6.22
C LEU A 47 1.67 6.89 4.86
N THR A 48 2.40 7.45 3.90
CA THR A 48 1.94 7.62 2.51
C THR A 48 1.64 6.27 1.85
N ARG A 49 2.50 5.25 2.02
CA ARG A 49 2.23 3.89 1.50
C ARG A 49 1.03 3.24 2.17
N PHE A 50 0.87 3.47 3.48
CA PHE A 50 -0.31 3.01 4.22
C PHE A 50 -1.59 3.61 3.65
N TYR A 51 -1.65 4.93 3.44
CA TYR A 51 -2.81 5.60 2.82
C TYR A 51 -3.07 5.12 1.39
N MET A 52 -2.04 4.92 0.57
CA MET A 52 -2.20 4.34 -0.77
C MET A 52 -2.76 2.92 -0.71
N THR A 53 -2.35 2.10 0.26
CA THR A 53 -2.92 0.75 0.44
C THR A 53 -4.39 0.81 0.82
N CYS A 54 -4.78 1.71 1.73
CA CYS A 54 -6.19 1.96 2.06
C CYS A 54 -7.02 2.35 0.82
N LEU A 55 -6.48 3.26 -0.01
CA LEU A 55 -7.11 3.69 -1.26
C LEU A 55 -7.33 2.51 -2.22
N MET A 56 -6.31 1.67 -2.41
CA MET A 56 -6.40 0.49 -3.28
C MET A 56 -7.41 -0.54 -2.77
N ILE A 57 -7.43 -0.81 -1.45
CA ILE A 57 -8.37 -1.75 -0.84
C ILE A 57 -9.80 -1.23 -0.91
N ALA A 58 -10.01 0.08 -0.77
CA ALA A 58 -11.32 0.70 -0.97
C ALA A 58 -11.85 0.48 -2.39
N CYS A 59 -11.03 0.70 -3.42
CA CYS A 59 -11.39 0.41 -4.81
C CYS A 59 -11.66 -1.08 -5.03
N MET A 60 -10.79 -1.95 -4.51
CA MET A 60 -10.91 -3.39 -4.65
C MET A 60 -12.21 -3.92 -4.04
N ALA A 61 -12.61 -3.41 -2.87
CA ALA A 61 -13.88 -3.78 -2.25
C ALA A 61 -15.09 -3.46 -3.15
N LEU A 62 -15.10 -2.28 -3.78
CA LEU A 62 -16.17 -1.87 -4.70
C LEU A 62 -16.20 -2.75 -5.96
N VAL A 63 -15.03 -3.02 -6.55
CA VAL A 63 -14.90 -3.91 -7.72
C VAL A 63 -15.37 -5.32 -7.36
N MET A 64 -14.86 -5.91 -6.29
CA MET A 64 -15.26 -7.25 -5.85
C MET A 64 -16.77 -7.35 -5.62
N LEU A 65 -17.36 -6.36 -4.93
CA LEU A 65 -18.80 -6.35 -4.70
C LEU A 65 -19.58 -6.26 -6.02
N ALA A 66 -19.16 -5.42 -6.96
CA ALA A 66 -19.83 -5.23 -8.25
C ALA A 66 -19.82 -6.50 -9.13
N PHE A 67 -18.70 -7.24 -9.17
CA PHE A 67 -18.60 -8.46 -9.97
C PHE A 67 -19.26 -9.67 -9.30
N MET A 68 -19.38 -9.67 -7.97
CA MET A 68 -19.90 -10.79 -7.20
C MET A 68 -21.28 -10.52 -6.58
N LEU A 69 -22.05 -9.58 -7.14
CA LEU A 69 -23.35 -9.17 -6.60
C LEU A 69 -24.32 -10.33 -6.34
N LYS A 70 -24.32 -11.36 -7.20
CA LYS A 70 -25.18 -12.55 -7.04
C LYS A 70 -24.88 -13.35 -5.76
N MET A 71 -23.67 -13.22 -5.20
CA MET A 71 -23.31 -13.87 -3.93
C MET A 71 -23.73 -13.04 -2.72
N TYR A 72 -23.83 -11.72 -2.87
CA TYR A 72 -24.09 -10.76 -1.78
C TYR A 72 -25.52 -10.24 -1.82
N GLN A 73 -26.45 -11.02 -1.27
CA GLN A 73 -27.90 -10.76 -1.39
C GLN A 73 -28.44 -9.72 -0.39
N ASN A 74 -27.71 -9.42 0.69
CA ASN A 74 -28.19 -8.50 1.72
C ASN A 74 -27.88 -7.04 1.34
N LYS A 75 -28.94 -6.31 0.94
CA LYS A 75 -28.85 -4.90 0.54
C LYS A 75 -28.21 -4.00 1.61
N LYS A 76 -28.50 -4.22 2.90
CA LYS A 76 -27.95 -3.39 3.99
C LYS A 76 -26.44 -3.53 4.09
N HIS A 77 -25.92 -4.76 4.02
CA HIS A 77 -24.47 -5.00 4.05
C HIS A 77 -23.79 -4.45 2.80
N ASN A 78 -24.39 -4.62 1.62
CA ASN A 78 -23.83 -4.06 0.38
C ASN A 78 -23.72 -2.54 0.45
N VAL A 79 -24.78 -1.86 0.90
CA VAL A 79 -24.76 -0.40 1.10
C VAL A 79 -23.69 -0.01 2.12
N SER A 80 -23.55 -0.74 3.24
CA SER A 80 -22.49 -0.46 4.22
C SER A 80 -21.07 -0.61 3.65
N ILE A 81 -20.84 -1.61 2.79
CA ILE A 81 -19.56 -1.80 2.11
C ILE A 81 -19.31 -0.63 1.17
N ILE A 82 -20.28 -0.26 0.34
CA ILE A 82 -20.14 0.85 -0.61
C ILE A 82 -19.83 2.16 0.12
N VAL A 83 -20.63 2.52 1.12
CA VAL A 83 -20.44 3.75 1.88
C VAL A 83 -19.11 3.73 2.63
N GLY A 84 -18.78 2.62 3.30
CA GLY A 84 -17.50 2.46 4.00
C GLY A 84 -16.29 2.58 3.06
N SER A 85 -16.36 1.96 1.88
CA SER A 85 -15.33 2.05 0.84
C SER A 85 -15.20 3.47 0.30
N LEU A 86 -16.30 4.18 0.05
CA LEU A 86 -16.25 5.57 -0.42
C LEU A 86 -15.64 6.50 0.64
N ILE A 87 -16.02 6.35 1.91
CA ILE A 87 -15.43 7.11 3.02
C ILE A 87 -13.93 6.83 3.12
N LEU A 88 -13.54 5.55 3.10
CA LEU A 88 -12.12 5.16 3.14
C LEU A 88 -11.35 5.69 1.93
N PHE A 89 -11.94 5.65 0.75
CA PHE A 89 -11.34 6.17 -0.49
C PHE A 89 -11.10 7.67 -0.40
N PHE A 90 -12.14 8.47 -0.16
CA PHE A 90 -12.01 9.92 -0.11
C PHE A 90 -11.16 10.39 1.07
N GLY A 91 -11.28 9.73 2.23
CA GLY A 91 -10.43 10.01 3.39
C GLY A 91 -8.96 9.71 3.11
N SER A 92 -8.64 8.56 2.54
CA SER A 92 -7.24 8.21 2.20
C SER A 92 -6.69 9.09 1.08
N LEU A 93 -7.51 9.41 0.07
CA LEU A 93 -7.14 10.33 -1.01
C LEU A 93 -6.85 11.73 -0.48
N PHE A 94 -7.68 12.22 0.44
CA PHE A 94 -7.43 13.50 1.10
C PHE A 94 -6.12 13.46 1.88
N LEU A 95 -5.93 12.45 2.75
CA LEU A 95 -4.73 12.34 3.59
C LEU A 95 -3.45 12.23 2.75
N VAL A 96 -3.47 11.45 1.67
CA VAL A 96 -2.30 11.28 0.80
C VAL A 96 -2.00 12.55 0.00
N ARG A 97 -3.00 13.38 -0.30
CA ARG A 97 -2.84 14.63 -1.07
C ARG A 97 -2.47 15.82 -0.20
N THR A 98 -3.01 15.91 1.03
CA THR A 98 -2.79 17.06 1.91
C THR A 98 -1.42 17.02 2.56
N GLN A 99 -0.96 15.84 3.02
CA GLN A 99 0.32 15.58 3.72
C GLN A 99 0.53 16.41 5.01
N SER A 100 0.50 17.74 4.93
CA SER A 100 0.52 18.67 6.06
C SER A 100 -0.79 18.62 6.86
N PRO A 101 -0.76 18.78 8.19
CA PRO A 101 0.41 18.88 9.07
C PRO A 101 0.93 17.51 9.56
N VAL A 102 0.32 16.40 9.11
CA VAL A 102 0.56 15.06 9.67
C VAL A 102 1.95 14.52 9.32
N ILE A 103 2.41 14.75 8.09
CA ILE A 103 3.71 14.31 7.61
C ILE A 103 4.77 15.36 7.92
N GLY A 104 5.41 15.23 9.08
CA GLY A 104 6.58 16.03 9.48
C GLY A 104 7.92 15.41 9.03
N ASP A 105 9.02 16.08 9.35
CA ASP A 105 10.38 15.78 8.85
C ASP A 105 10.77 14.30 8.91
N ILE A 106 10.64 13.66 10.08
CA ILE A 106 11.02 12.24 10.26
C ILE A 106 10.14 11.32 9.40
N LEU A 107 8.82 11.54 9.37
CA LEU A 107 7.91 10.72 8.57
C LEU A 107 8.14 10.91 7.08
N TRP A 108 8.46 12.14 6.66
CA TRP A 108 8.82 12.46 5.29
C TRP A 108 10.08 11.72 4.87
N MET A 109 11.18 11.82 5.65
CA MET A 109 12.44 11.14 5.34
C MET A 109 12.29 9.61 5.36
N LYS A 110 11.58 9.05 6.35
CA LYS A 110 11.28 7.60 6.41
C LYS A 110 10.45 7.14 5.20
N GLY A 111 9.55 7.97 4.69
CA GLY A 111 8.83 7.68 3.45
C GLY A 111 9.69 7.81 2.18
N MET A 112 10.69 8.70 2.21
CA MET A 112 11.49 9.08 1.05
C MET A 112 12.70 8.15 0.81
N ILE A 113 13.29 7.57 1.86
CA ILE A 113 14.35 6.56 1.74
C ILE A 113 13.93 5.37 0.85
N PRO A 114 12.80 4.67 1.09
CA PRO A 114 12.38 3.56 0.22
C PRO A 114 11.98 4.05 -1.19
N HIS A 115 11.53 5.30 -1.35
CA HIS A 115 11.28 5.87 -2.68
C HIS A 115 12.59 6.02 -3.48
N HIS A 116 13.62 6.59 -2.84
CA HIS A 116 14.96 6.75 -3.44
C HIS A 116 15.58 5.39 -3.77
N SER A 117 15.38 4.42 -2.89
CA SER A 117 15.80 3.04 -3.08
C SER A 117 15.23 2.41 -4.36
N ILE A 118 13.95 2.63 -4.67
CA ILE A 118 13.34 2.14 -5.93
C ILE A 118 13.95 2.83 -7.15
N ALA A 119 14.24 4.13 -7.06
CA ALA A 119 14.89 4.87 -8.15
C ALA A 119 16.30 4.32 -8.45
N ILE A 120 17.06 3.96 -7.41
CA ILE A 120 18.35 3.27 -7.55
C ILE A 120 18.17 1.91 -8.23
N LEU A 121 17.25 1.07 -7.72
CA LEU A 121 16.98 -0.26 -8.27
C LEU A 121 16.70 -0.21 -9.77
N THR A 122 15.79 0.67 -10.17
CA THR A 122 15.31 0.78 -11.56
C THR A 122 16.36 1.41 -12.47
N SER A 123 17.11 2.39 -12.00
CA SER A 123 18.19 3.02 -12.78
C SER A 123 19.40 2.11 -12.94
N GLU A 124 19.74 1.31 -11.92
CA GLU A 124 20.92 0.44 -11.91
C GLU A 124 20.71 -0.84 -12.73
N ARG A 125 19.46 -1.33 -12.83
CA ARG A 125 19.13 -2.61 -13.49
C ARG A 125 18.47 -2.47 -14.86
N ALA A 126 18.08 -1.28 -15.29
CA ALA A 126 17.49 -1.07 -16.60
C ALA A 126 18.53 -1.25 -17.73
N ASP A 127 18.12 -1.86 -18.85
CA ASP A 127 18.98 -2.05 -20.02
C ASP A 127 19.07 -0.79 -20.90
N ILE A 128 19.69 0.25 -20.35
CA ILE A 128 19.80 1.58 -21.00
C ILE A 128 21.00 1.59 -21.96
N LYS A 129 20.72 1.80 -23.25
CA LYS A 129 21.73 1.83 -24.32
C LYS A 129 22.17 3.23 -24.72
N ASP A 130 21.24 4.18 -24.71
CA ASP A 130 21.53 5.55 -25.12
C ASP A 130 22.54 6.22 -24.15
N PRO A 131 23.63 6.83 -24.63
CA PRO A 131 24.65 7.44 -23.78
C PRO A 131 24.15 8.58 -22.89
N GLU A 132 23.22 9.39 -23.38
CA GLU A 132 22.64 10.51 -22.62
C GLU A 132 21.75 9.97 -21.49
N VAL A 133 20.90 9.00 -21.79
CA VAL A 133 20.05 8.35 -20.78
C VAL A 133 20.88 7.60 -19.75
N LYS A 134 21.99 6.95 -20.16
CA LYS A 134 22.91 6.28 -19.22
C LYS A 134 23.59 7.27 -18.28
N LYS A 135 23.99 8.43 -18.79
CA LYS A 135 24.55 9.51 -17.97
C LYS A 135 23.52 10.02 -16.96
N LEU A 136 22.26 10.20 -17.39
CA LEU A 136 21.16 10.59 -16.50
C LEU A 136 20.94 9.54 -15.39
N ALA A 137 20.83 8.26 -15.75
CA ALA A 137 20.62 7.17 -14.79
C ALA A 137 21.74 7.11 -13.74
N ASN A 138 23.00 7.23 -14.15
CA ASN A 138 24.14 7.27 -13.23
C ASN A 138 24.07 8.47 -12.28
N SER A 139 23.66 9.65 -12.77
CA SER A 139 23.51 10.85 -11.93
C SER A 139 22.40 10.69 -10.89
N ILE A 140 21.28 10.04 -11.26
CA ILE A 140 20.19 9.71 -10.34
C ILE A 140 20.70 8.76 -9.26
N ILE A 141 21.40 7.67 -9.64
CA ILE A 141 21.94 6.70 -8.67
C ILE A 141 22.86 7.40 -7.66
N SER A 142 23.80 8.23 -8.12
CA SER A 142 24.75 8.92 -7.26
C SER A 142 24.07 9.91 -6.31
N ALA A 143 23.11 10.71 -6.80
CA ALA A 143 22.38 11.66 -5.97
C ALA A 143 21.55 10.93 -4.90
N GLN A 144 20.78 9.92 -5.31
CA GLN A 144 19.84 9.23 -4.44
C GLN A 144 20.56 8.43 -3.34
N LYS A 145 21.74 7.84 -3.63
CA LYS A 145 22.59 7.19 -2.60
C LYS A 145 23.07 8.21 -1.55
N LYS A 146 23.49 9.40 -1.98
CA LYS A 146 23.93 10.47 -1.08
C LYS A 146 22.77 10.98 -0.21
N GLU A 147 21.63 11.25 -0.82
CA GLU A 147 20.41 11.75 -0.13
C GLU A 147 19.90 10.74 0.91
N ILE A 148 19.99 9.43 0.65
CA ILE A 148 19.65 8.40 1.65
C ILE A 148 20.55 8.50 2.88
N LEU A 149 21.86 8.67 2.71
CA LEU A 149 22.80 8.81 3.82
C LEU A 149 22.53 10.07 4.65
N GLU A 150 22.24 11.18 3.97
CA GLU A 150 21.87 12.45 4.60
C GLU A 150 20.58 12.30 5.40
N MET A 151 19.52 11.73 4.81
CA MET A 151 18.25 11.49 5.50
C MET A 151 18.43 10.59 6.73
N LYS A 152 19.21 9.51 6.63
CA LYS A 152 19.50 8.63 7.78
C LYS A 152 20.21 9.38 8.91
N ALA A 153 21.19 10.21 8.59
CA ALA A 153 21.90 11.02 9.57
C ALA A 153 20.98 12.04 10.26
N ILE A 154 20.12 12.72 9.49
CA ILE A 154 19.17 13.70 10.04
C ILE A 154 18.11 13.02 10.90
N ILE A 155 17.55 11.88 10.48
CA ILE A 155 16.61 11.09 11.30
C ILE A 155 17.26 10.77 12.65
N LYS A 156 18.48 10.21 12.64
CA LYS A 156 19.18 9.85 13.88
C LYS A 156 19.39 11.06 14.79
N ARG A 157 19.77 12.21 14.22
CA ARG A 157 19.93 13.46 14.98
C ARG A 157 18.62 13.90 15.63
N LEU A 158 17.53 13.98 14.85
CA LEU A 158 16.22 14.42 15.33
C LEU A 158 15.57 13.46 16.33
N GLU A 159 15.86 12.16 16.25
CA GLU A 159 15.39 11.16 17.21
C GLU A 159 16.16 11.23 18.53
N ASN A 160 17.44 11.64 18.52
CA ASN A 160 18.27 11.80 19.72
C ASN A 160 18.05 13.15 20.44
N GLU A 161 17.49 14.15 19.76
CA GLU A 161 17.15 15.47 20.32
C GLU A 161 15.79 15.47 21.08
N LYS A 162 15.05 14.36 21.05
CA LYS A 162 13.77 14.17 21.74
C LYS A 162 13.95 13.46 23.08
#